data_AF-A0A1H0UKL8-F1
#
_entry.id   AF-A0A1H0UKL8-F1
#
_cell.length_a   1.000
_cell.length_b   1.000
_cell.length_c   1.000
_cell.angle_alpha   90.00
_cell.angle_beta   90.00
_cell.angle_gamma   90.00
#
_symmetry.space_group_name_H-M   'P 1'
#
loop_
_entity.id
_entity.type
_entity.pdbx_description
1 polymer ?
#
loop_
_entity_poly.entity_id
_entity_poly.type
_entity_poly.pdbx_seq_one_letter_code
_entity_poly.pdbx_strand_id
1 'polypeptide(L)'
;MATHPAPLPSSLQTFGDISRWLRESVADEDSLQFREAVTALSTRVEAAVQIRRARQVDPQAVLECAGQLLNEARAHQLFLSGLGSAWHALYEFGAYESALRQLIRSTAAWQEALQRRSRNEAQRFHAFEGDAWRALGEAVLAIDLYQQGGVGPSEIQDMLASSPMSPPAHGWWSRLAIWLGRRRGAAR
;
A
#
# COMPACT_ATOMS: atom_id res chain seq x y z
N MET A 1 21.35 -20.96 13.87
CA MET A 1 21.39 -20.87 12.40
C MET A 1 20.62 -19.61 12.03
N ALA A 2 21.33 -18.58 11.55
CA ALA A 2 20.74 -17.28 11.24
C ALA A 2 20.21 -17.30 9.80
N THR A 3 18.89 -17.27 9.64
CA THR A 3 18.25 -17.23 8.32
C THR A 3 18.14 -15.76 7.92
N HIS A 4 18.98 -15.33 6.97
CA HIS A 4 18.91 -13.99 6.39
C HIS A 4 17.58 -13.79 5.64
N PRO A 5 16.93 -12.62 5.77
CA PRO A 5 15.72 -12.31 5.00
C PRO A 5 16.03 -12.24 3.51
N ALA A 6 15.11 -12.74 2.69
CA ALA A 6 15.24 -12.72 1.24
C ALA A 6 15.27 -11.27 0.72
N PRO A 7 16.23 -10.90 -0.15
CA PRO A 7 16.26 -9.58 -0.76
C PRO A 7 15.01 -9.35 -1.62
N LEU A 8 14.52 -8.10 -1.65
CA LEU A 8 13.42 -7.68 -2.52
C LEU A 8 13.67 -8.16 -3.97
N PRO A 9 12.73 -8.91 -4.59
CA PRO A 9 12.88 -9.32 -5.98
C PRO A 9 12.87 -8.10 -6.88
N SER A 10 13.71 -8.10 -7.92
CA SER A 10 13.98 -7.00 -8.85
C SER A 10 12.76 -6.54 -9.69
N SER A 11 11.58 -7.12 -9.49
CA SER A 11 10.39 -6.89 -10.32
C SER A 11 9.09 -6.99 -9.51
N LEU A 12 8.81 -6.02 -8.63
CA LEU A 12 7.44 -5.78 -8.13
C LEU A 12 6.62 -5.10 -9.25
N GLN A 13 6.29 -5.86 -10.31
CA GLN A 13 5.60 -5.33 -11.49
C GLN A 13 4.08 -5.52 -11.44
N THR A 14 3.59 -6.43 -10.58
CA THR A 14 2.16 -6.73 -10.40
C THR A 14 1.76 -6.66 -8.92
N PHE A 15 0.45 -6.50 -8.64
CA PHE A 15 -0.05 -6.60 -7.26
C PHE A 15 0.13 -8.03 -6.70
N GLY A 16 0.12 -9.03 -7.57
CA GLY A 16 0.46 -10.43 -7.25
C GLY A 16 1.91 -10.62 -6.80
N ASP A 17 2.87 -9.86 -7.33
CA ASP A 17 4.27 -9.92 -6.87
C ASP A 17 4.43 -9.32 -5.47
N ILE A 18 3.66 -8.26 -5.18
CA ILE A 18 3.59 -7.66 -3.85
C ILE A 18 3.00 -8.65 -2.85
N SER A 19 1.90 -9.34 -3.20
CA SER A 19 1.26 -10.32 -2.30
C SER A 19 2.13 -11.55 -2.04
N ARG A 20 2.93 -11.99 -3.03
CA ARG A 20 3.91 -13.06 -2.86
C ARG A 20 5.05 -12.64 -1.92
N TRP A 21 5.61 -11.45 -2.12
CA TRP A 21 6.68 -10.94 -1.27
C TRP A 21 6.25 -10.78 0.19
N LEU A 22 5.02 -10.30 0.42
CA LEU A 22 4.48 -10.14 1.78
C LEU A 22 4.39 -11.48 2.55
N ARG A 23 4.17 -12.59 1.85
CA ARG A 23 4.02 -13.94 2.40
C ARG A 23 5.35 -14.62 2.75
N GLU A 24 6.46 -14.22 2.13
CA GLU A 24 7.74 -14.93 2.20
C GLU A 24 8.67 -14.48 3.34
N SER A 25 8.28 -13.51 4.17
CA SER A 25 9.13 -12.93 5.24
C SER A 25 8.72 -13.32 6.66
N VAL A 26 9.70 -13.63 7.53
CA VAL A 26 9.53 -13.91 8.97
C VAL A 26 9.56 -12.58 9.76
N ALA A 27 8.55 -12.29 10.58
CA ALA A 27 8.44 -11.06 11.36
C ALA A 27 7.64 -11.25 12.68
N ASP A 28 7.71 -10.25 13.57
CA ASP A 28 6.92 -10.06 14.80
C ASP A 28 5.39 -10.12 14.56
N GLU A 29 4.58 -10.43 15.58
CA GLU A 29 3.14 -10.73 15.45
C GLU A 29 2.35 -9.57 14.82
N ASP A 30 2.62 -8.32 15.23
CA ASP A 30 1.99 -7.12 14.65
C ASP A 30 2.41 -6.91 13.19
N SER A 31 3.64 -7.29 12.84
CA SER A 31 4.13 -7.24 11.45
C SER A 31 3.46 -8.29 10.57
N LEU A 32 3.16 -9.47 11.13
CA LEU A 32 2.43 -10.52 10.43
C LEU A 32 1.00 -10.08 10.14
N GLN A 33 0.30 -9.53 11.15
CA GLN A 33 -1.06 -9.01 10.97
C GLN A 33 -1.09 -7.86 9.95
N PHE A 34 -0.14 -6.93 10.00
CA PHE A 34 -0.06 -5.85 9.03
C PHE A 34 0.21 -6.37 7.61
N ARG A 35 1.16 -7.31 7.45
CA ARG A 35 1.45 -7.95 6.16
C ARG A 35 0.25 -8.73 5.61
N GLU A 36 -0.47 -9.45 6.45
CA GLU A 36 -1.68 -10.17 6.05
C GLU A 36 -2.76 -9.20 5.55
N ALA A 37 -2.98 -8.11 6.27
CA ALA A 37 -3.97 -7.12 5.89
C ALA A 37 -3.60 -6.39 4.58
N VAL A 38 -2.32 -6.07 4.36
CA VAL A 38 -1.83 -5.51 3.08
C VAL A 38 -1.93 -6.55 1.94
N THR A 39 -1.72 -7.84 2.23
CA THR A 39 -1.88 -8.93 1.27
C THR A 39 -3.33 -9.04 0.80
N ALA A 40 -4.28 -9.03 1.75
CA ALA A 40 -5.71 -9.06 1.46
C ALA A 40 -6.14 -7.86 0.60
N LEU A 41 -5.66 -6.65 0.93
CA LEU A 41 -5.91 -5.45 0.15
C LEU A 41 -5.35 -5.55 -1.28
N SER A 42 -4.11 -6.03 -1.43
CA SER A 42 -3.47 -6.21 -2.74
C SER A 42 -4.26 -7.18 -3.64
N THR A 43 -4.69 -8.32 -3.09
CA THR A 43 -5.52 -9.30 -3.82
C THR A 43 -6.86 -8.70 -4.27
N ARG A 44 -7.51 -7.90 -3.41
CA ARG A 44 -8.78 -7.23 -3.76
C ARG A 44 -8.59 -6.16 -4.84
N VAL A 45 -7.50 -5.40 -4.80
CA VAL A 45 -7.16 -4.41 -5.85
C VAL A 45 -6.93 -5.11 -7.19
N GLU A 46 -6.14 -6.18 -7.22
CA GLU A 46 -5.91 -6.97 -8.44
C GLU A 46 -7.22 -7.49 -9.03
N ALA A 47 -8.09 -8.08 -8.20
CA ALA A 47 -9.40 -8.57 -8.64
C ALA A 47 -10.26 -7.45 -9.25
N ALA A 48 -10.30 -6.27 -8.63
CA ALA A 48 -11.05 -5.12 -9.14
C ALA A 48 -10.52 -4.65 -10.50
N VAL A 49 -9.20 -4.61 -10.68
CA VAL A 49 -8.56 -4.24 -11.95
C VAL A 49 -8.83 -5.29 -13.03
N GLN A 50 -8.72 -6.58 -12.70
CA GLN A 50 -8.95 -7.67 -13.64
C GLN A 50 -10.41 -7.73 -14.11
N ILE A 51 -11.38 -7.67 -13.19
CA ILE A 51 -12.81 -7.68 -13.52
C ILE A 51 -13.16 -6.49 -14.42
N ARG A 52 -12.61 -5.29 -14.13
CA ARG A 52 -12.87 -4.10 -14.95
C ARG A 52 -12.22 -4.16 -16.34
N ARG A 53 -11.06 -4.79 -16.48
CA ARG A 53 -10.32 -4.95 -17.76
C ARG A 53 -10.74 -6.17 -18.56
N ALA A 54 -11.60 -7.04 -18.03
CA ALA A 54 -12.11 -8.21 -18.73
C ALA A 54 -12.81 -7.82 -20.05
N ARG A 55 -12.71 -8.68 -21.06
CA ARG A 55 -13.28 -8.40 -22.41
C ARG A 55 -14.81 -8.37 -22.41
N GLN A 56 -15.43 -9.09 -21.48
CA GLN A 56 -16.87 -9.08 -21.21
C GLN A 56 -17.07 -8.63 -19.77
N VAL A 57 -17.29 -7.33 -19.59
CA VAL A 57 -17.53 -6.75 -18.27
C VAL A 57 -19.01 -6.86 -17.94
N ASP A 58 -19.34 -7.57 -16.86
CA ASP A 58 -20.61 -7.36 -16.19
C ASP A 58 -20.51 -6.11 -15.29
N PRO A 59 -21.26 -5.03 -15.58
CA PRO A 59 -21.23 -3.82 -14.77
C PRO A 59 -21.62 -4.04 -13.30
N GLN A 60 -22.46 -5.04 -13.01
CA GLN A 60 -22.83 -5.38 -11.63
C GLN A 60 -21.67 -6.03 -10.89
N ALA A 61 -20.99 -7.00 -11.50
CA ALA A 61 -19.79 -7.61 -10.92
C ALA A 61 -18.68 -6.57 -10.61
N VAL A 62 -18.47 -5.57 -11.47
CA VAL A 62 -17.51 -4.48 -11.19
C VAL A 62 -17.97 -3.65 -9.99
N LEU A 63 -19.26 -3.32 -9.93
CA LEU A 63 -19.82 -2.50 -8.85
C LEU A 63 -19.73 -3.22 -7.49
N GLU A 64 -20.06 -4.51 -7.46
CA GLU A 64 -19.92 -5.35 -6.27
C GLU A 64 -18.47 -5.46 -5.82
N CYS A 65 -17.55 -5.68 -6.76
CA CYS A 65 -16.12 -5.74 -6.46
C CYS A 65 -15.59 -4.41 -5.89
N ALA A 66 -15.99 -3.27 -6.47
CA ALA A 66 -15.62 -1.95 -5.95
C ALA A 66 -16.18 -1.71 -4.54
N GLY A 67 -17.41 -2.14 -4.26
CA GLY A 67 -18.00 -2.07 -2.93
C GLY A 67 -17.28 -2.94 -1.89
N GLN A 68 -16.93 -4.17 -2.27
CA GLN A 68 -16.13 -5.07 -1.43
C GLN A 68 -14.75 -4.48 -1.14
N LEU A 69 -14.06 -3.94 -2.15
CA LEU A 69 -12.77 -3.28 -1.96
C LEU A 69 -12.86 -2.08 -1.01
N LEU A 70 -13.91 -1.27 -1.12
CA LEU A 70 -14.11 -0.12 -0.24
C LEU A 70 -14.33 -0.56 1.21
N ASN A 71 -15.10 -1.63 1.44
CA ASN A 71 -15.31 -2.20 2.77
C ASN A 71 -13.99 -2.73 3.35
N GLU A 72 -13.18 -3.43 2.55
CA GLU A 72 -11.86 -3.93 2.96
C GLU A 72 -10.92 -2.79 3.33
N ALA A 73 -10.83 -1.75 2.49
CA ALA A 73 -9.95 -0.62 2.74
C ALA A 73 -10.34 0.15 4.00
N ARG A 74 -11.64 0.26 4.30
CA ARG A 74 -12.14 0.86 5.55
C ARG A 74 -11.86 -0.02 6.77
N ALA A 75 -12.06 -1.33 6.66
CA ALA A 75 -11.69 -2.27 7.70
C ALA A 75 -10.18 -2.21 7.99
N HIS A 76 -9.37 -2.09 6.93
CA HIS A 76 -7.94 -1.90 7.06
C HIS A 76 -7.59 -0.58 7.76
N GLN A 77 -8.25 0.52 7.42
CA GLN A 77 -8.04 1.81 8.11
C GLN A 77 -8.37 1.71 9.61
N LEU A 78 -9.43 1.00 9.98
CA LEU A 78 -9.76 0.76 11.39
C LEU A 78 -8.70 -0.10 12.08
N PHE A 79 -8.20 -1.14 11.40
CA PHE A 79 -7.09 -1.95 11.88
C PHE A 79 -5.84 -1.10 12.14
N LEU A 80 -5.47 -0.19 11.24
CA LEU A 80 -4.31 0.71 11.42
C LEU A 80 -4.45 1.57 12.68
N SER A 81 -5.65 2.08 12.95
CA SER A 81 -5.89 2.88 14.16
C SER A 81 -5.76 2.09 15.47
N GLY A 82 -5.79 0.75 15.39
CA GLY A 82 -5.61 -0.16 16.52
C GLY A 82 -4.20 -0.74 16.63
N LEU A 83 -3.28 -0.41 15.71
CA LEU A 83 -1.90 -0.89 15.78
C LEU A 83 -1.11 -0.24 16.92
N GLY A 84 -0.12 -0.97 17.44
CA GLY A 84 0.74 -0.52 18.53
C GLY A 84 1.41 0.85 18.26
N SER A 85 1.76 1.56 19.33
CA SER A 85 2.36 2.90 19.26
C SER A 85 3.69 2.95 18.49
N ALA A 86 4.39 1.82 18.36
CA ALA A 86 5.63 1.71 17.58
C ALA A 86 5.41 1.99 16.08
N TRP A 87 4.28 1.56 15.52
CA TRP A 87 3.91 1.86 14.13
C TRP A 87 3.63 3.34 13.91
N HIS A 88 2.90 3.95 14.84
CA HIS A 88 2.55 5.36 14.79
C HIS A 88 3.76 6.30 15.01
N ALA A 89 4.87 5.79 15.55
CA ALA A 89 6.12 6.53 15.70
C ALA A 89 6.91 6.63 14.38
N LEU A 90 6.59 5.80 13.38
CA LEU A 90 7.22 5.86 12.05
C LEU A 90 6.54 6.93 11.19
N TYR A 91 7.33 7.88 10.67
CA TYR A 91 6.82 8.93 9.78
C TYR A 91 6.15 8.34 8.53
N GLU A 92 6.70 7.24 8.03
CA GLU A 92 6.27 6.50 6.85
C GLU A 92 4.92 5.80 7.06
N PHE A 93 4.55 5.49 8.30
CA PHE A 93 3.22 4.97 8.62
C PHE A 93 2.14 6.04 8.37
N GLY A 94 2.42 7.30 8.71
CA GLY A 94 1.52 8.41 8.39
C GLY A 94 1.36 8.65 6.88
N ALA A 95 2.42 8.41 6.11
CA ALA A 95 2.36 8.45 4.64
C ALA A 95 1.47 7.33 4.09
N TYR A 96 1.58 6.12 4.66
CA TYR A 96 0.72 5.00 4.33
C TYR A 96 -0.76 5.26 4.66
N GLU A 97 -1.08 5.75 5.87
CA GLU A 97 -2.44 6.10 6.25
C GLU A 97 -3.07 7.17 5.35
N SER A 98 -2.28 8.16 4.93
CA SER A 98 -2.72 9.17 3.97
C SER A 98 -3.01 8.55 2.60
N ALA A 99 -2.14 7.66 2.13
CA ALA A 99 -2.32 6.95 0.87
C ALA A 99 -3.55 6.03 0.91
N LEU A 100 -3.80 5.34 2.02
CA LEU A 100 -4.99 4.51 2.21
C LEU A 100 -6.28 5.34 2.22
N ARG A 101 -6.30 6.49 2.91
CA ARG A 101 -7.45 7.42 2.86
C ARG A 101 -7.72 7.92 1.44
N GLN A 102 -6.65 8.20 0.69
CA GLN A 102 -6.76 8.60 -0.70
C GLN A 102 -7.32 7.47 -1.59
N LEU A 103 -6.85 6.23 -1.38
CA LEU A 103 -7.40 5.03 -2.02
C LEU A 103 -8.91 4.90 -1.75
N ILE A 104 -9.35 4.97 -0.49
CA ILE A 104 -10.77 4.92 -0.10
C ILE A 104 -11.60 5.97 -0.85
N ARG A 105 -11.12 7.22 -0.93
CA ARG A 105 -11.80 8.30 -1.66
C ARG A 105 -11.91 8.01 -3.16
N SER A 106 -10.83 7.56 -3.77
CA SER A 106 -10.79 7.25 -5.21
C SER A 106 -11.69 6.06 -5.57
N THR A 107 -11.71 5.00 -4.75
CA THR A 107 -12.59 3.83 -4.92
C THR A 107 -14.05 4.22 -4.78
N ALA A 108 -14.40 5.04 -3.78
CA ALA A 108 -15.77 5.55 -3.62
C ALA A 108 -16.22 6.40 -4.82
N ALA A 109 -15.34 7.26 -5.34
CA ALA A 109 -15.62 8.06 -6.53
C ALA A 109 -15.80 7.18 -7.78
N TRP A 110 -14.98 6.13 -7.94
CA TRP A 110 -15.14 5.16 -9.03
C TRP A 110 -16.46 4.39 -8.92
N GLN A 111 -16.80 3.86 -7.73
CA GLN A 111 -18.06 3.18 -7.46
C GLN A 111 -19.27 4.06 -7.81
N GLU A 112 -19.24 5.33 -7.41
CA GLU A 112 -20.31 6.28 -7.71
C GLU A 112 -20.45 6.54 -9.23
N ALA A 113 -19.34 6.58 -9.97
CA ALA A 113 -19.39 6.71 -11.43
C ALA A 113 -19.94 5.45 -12.11
N LEU A 114 -19.65 4.26 -11.58
CA LEU A 114 -20.24 2.99 -12.05
C LEU A 114 -21.76 2.99 -11.85
N GLN A 115 -22.24 3.37 -10.66
CA GLN A 115 -23.68 3.45 -10.35
C GLN A 115 -24.43 4.40 -11.29
N ARG A 116 -23.83 5.56 -11.57
CA ARG A 116 -24.43 6.57 -12.45
C ARG A 116 -24.19 6.31 -13.94
N ARG A 117 -23.48 5.25 -14.30
CA ARG A 117 -23.02 4.97 -15.68
C ARG A 117 -22.38 6.21 -16.33
N SER A 118 -21.57 6.91 -15.54
CA SER A 118 -20.96 8.18 -15.96
C SER A 118 -19.93 7.96 -17.05
N ARG A 119 -19.86 8.89 -18.01
CA ARG A 119 -18.80 8.93 -19.04
C ARG A 119 -17.40 9.09 -18.44
N ASN A 120 -17.29 9.60 -17.21
CA ASN A 120 -16.03 9.82 -16.51
C ASN A 120 -15.55 8.59 -15.73
N GLU A 121 -16.23 7.45 -15.82
CA GLU A 121 -15.89 6.24 -15.07
C GLU A 121 -14.45 5.77 -15.33
N ALA A 122 -13.99 5.77 -16.59
CA ALA A 122 -12.63 5.37 -16.93
C ALA A 122 -11.55 6.27 -16.30
N GLN A 123 -11.80 7.58 -16.24
CA GLN A 123 -10.89 8.52 -15.58
C GLN A 123 -10.82 8.24 -14.06
N ARG A 124 -11.97 7.96 -13.44
CA ARG A 124 -12.01 7.62 -12.01
C ARG A 124 -11.37 6.26 -11.71
N PHE A 125 -11.51 5.30 -12.61
CA PHE A 125 -10.80 4.02 -12.54
C PHE A 125 -9.28 4.20 -12.60
N HIS A 126 -8.77 5.05 -13.50
CA HIS A 126 -7.33 5.34 -13.57
C HIS A 126 -6.80 6.06 -12.32
N ALA A 127 -7.58 6.98 -11.75
CA ALA A 127 -7.23 7.62 -10.48
C ALA A 127 -7.16 6.59 -9.34
N PHE A 128 -8.16 5.72 -9.24
CA PHE A 128 -8.18 4.59 -8.31
C PHE A 128 -6.95 3.69 -8.47
N GLU A 129 -6.62 3.27 -9.69
CA GLU A 129 -5.47 2.40 -9.95
C GLU A 129 -4.15 3.08 -9.50
N GLY A 130 -3.98 4.36 -9.80
CA GLY A 130 -2.82 5.14 -9.36
C GLY A 130 -2.70 5.23 -7.83
N ASP A 131 -3.81 5.52 -7.16
CA ASP A 131 -3.87 5.62 -5.70
C ASP A 131 -3.66 4.25 -5.02
N ALA A 132 -4.11 3.16 -5.65
CA ALA A 132 -3.89 1.79 -5.16
C ALA A 132 -2.41 1.39 -5.24
N TRP A 133 -1.75 1.68 -6.37
CA TRP A 133 -0.31 1.49 -6.52
C TRP A 133 0.48 2.30 -5.48
N ARG A 134 0.06 3.54 -5.24
CA ARG A 134 0.68 4.38 -4.22
C ARG A 134 0.53 3.77 -2.84
N ALA A 135 -0.69 3.43 -2.42
CA ALA A 135 -0.95 2.86 -1.10
C ALA A 135 -0.14 1.58 -0.85
N LEU A 136 -0.10 0.65 -1.81
CA LEU A 136 0.66 -0.60 -1.65
C LEU A 136 2.18 -0.35 -1.66
N GLY A 137 2.67 0.62 -2.41
CA GLY A 137 4.07 1.04 -2.36
C GLY A 137 4.46 1.59 -0.99
N GLU A 138 3.65 2.50 -0.43
CA GLU A 138 3.87 3.04 0.91
C GLU A 138 3.78 1.94 2.00
N ALA A 139 2.90 0.95 1.82
CA ALA A 139 2.80 -0.19 2.73
C ALA A 139 4.09 -1.03 2.76
N VAL A 140 4.64 -1.34 1.57
CA VAL A 140 5.90 -2.09 1.45
C VAL A 140 7.04 -1.33 2.13
N LEU A 141 7.11 -0.01 1.97
CA LEU A 141 8.10 0.83 2.64
C LEU A 141 7.94 0.86 4.15
N ALA A 142 6.72 1.04 4.65
CA ALA A 142 6.44 1.04 6.09
C ALA A 142 6.84 -0.29 6.74
N ILE A 143 6.56 -1.40 6.06
CA ILE A 143 6.92 -2.75 6.50
C ILE A 143 8.44 -2.94 6.48
N ASP A 144 9.12 -2.55 5.40
CA ASP A 144 10.57 -2.68 5.27
C ASP A 144 11.31 -1.82 6.31
N LEU A 145 10.84 -0.59 6.54
CA LEU A 145 11.43 0.31 7.53
C LEU A 145 11.20 -0.17 8.96
N TYR A 146 10.03 -0.72 9.29
CA TYR A 146 9.78 -1.34 10.60
C TYR A 146 10.72 -2.54 10.83
N GLN A 147 11.03 -3.29 9.79
CA GLN A 147 11.94 -4.45 9.88
C GLN A 147 13.42 -4.06 9.96
N GLN A 148 13.84 -3.01 9.27
CA GLN A 148 15.21 -2.50 9.31
C GLN A 148 15.48 -1.69 10.57
N GLY A 149 14.49 -0.92 11.02
CA GLY A 149 14.51 -0.09 12.22
C GLY A 149 14.08 -0.85 13.47
N GLY A 150 14.42 -2.15 13.57
CA GLY A 150 14.15 -3.05 14.70
C GLY A 150 14.84 -2.62 16.00
N VAL A 151 14.58 -1.39 16.39
CA VAL A 151 14.83 -0.77 17.67
C VAL A 151 13.47 -0.86 18.36
N GLY A 152 13.38 -1.63 19.45
CA GLY A 152 12.10 -1.82 20.13
C GLY A 152 11.49 -0.47 20.56
N PRO A 153 10.18 -0.38 20.85
CA PRO A 153 9.53 0.87 21.26
C PRO A 153 10.26 1.59 22.42
N SER A 154 10.90 0.86 23.32
CA SER A 154 11.73 1.40 24.42
C SER A 154 13.01 2.10 23.95
N GLU A 155 13.58 1.62 22.86
CA GLU A 155 14.91 1.97 22.38
C GLU A 155 14.79 3.14 21.35
N ILE A 156 13.63 3.25 20.65
CA ILE A 156 13.23 4.43 19.88
C ILE A 156 12.94 5.61 20.82
N GLN A 157 12.30 5.35 21.97
CA GLN A 157 12.02 6.36 22.97
C GLN A 157 13.30 6.88 23.65
N ASP A 158 14.28 6.01 23.92
CA ASP A 158 15.62 6.39 24.39
C ASP A 158 16.44 7.13 23.32
N MET A 159 16.33 6.76 22.04
CA MET A 159 16.99 7.47 20.93
C MET A 159 16.42 8.87 20.70
N LEU A 160 15.09 9.05 20.82
CA LEU A 160 14.43 10.36 20.72
C LEU A 160 14.76 11.28 21.92
N ALA A 161 15.06 10.70 23.08
CA ALA A 161 15.49 11.45 24.26
C ALA A 161 16.95 11.94 24.18
N SER A 162 17.78 11.35 23.31
CA SER A 162 19.24 11.45 23.44
C SER A 162 19.98 12.26 22.35
N SER A 163 19.40 12.62 21.20
CA SER A 163 20.07 13.54 20.23
C SER A 163 19.17 14.01 19.06
N PRO A 164 19.47 15.17 18.43
CA PRO A 164 18.78 15.61 17.22
C PRO A 164 19.21 14.77 16.02
N MET A 165 18.33 13.90 15.54
CA MET A 165 18.59 13.00 14.41
C MET A 165 18.83 13.78 13.11
N SER A 166 20.03 13.64 12.55
CA SER A 166 20.26 13.85 11.11
C SER A 166 19.63 12.69 10.34
N PRO A 167 18.95 12.93 9.20
CA PRO A 167 18.30 11.87 8.44
C PRO A 167 19.33 10.92 7.81
N PRO A 168 19.13 9.58 7.85
CA PRO A 168 20.05 8.64 7.23
C PRO A 168 20.01 8.79 5.70
N ALA A 169 21.18 9.05 5.12
CA ALA A 169 21.39 9.15 3.69
C ALA A 169 21.57 7.76 3.06
N HIS A 170 20.50 7.15 2.54
CA HIS A 170 20.62 5.94 1.71
C HIS A 170 19.82 6.04 0.41
N GLY A 171 20.44 5.59 -0.70
CA GLY A 171 20.14 5.92 -2.10
C GLY A 171 18.89 5.28 -2.72
N TRP A 172 17.81 5.11 -1.97
CA TRP A 172 16.54 4.57 -2.47
C TRP A 172 15.57 5.67 -2.93
N TRP A 173 15.67 6.89 -2.37
CA TRP A 173 14.96 8.09 -2.83
C TRP A 173 15.23 8.42 -4.30
N SER A 174 16.45 8.15 -4.79
CA SER A 174 16.80 8.36 -6.21
C SER A 174 16.09 7.37 -7.12
N ARG A 175 15.85 6.13 -6.67
CA ARG A 175 15.14 5.10 -7.45
C ARG A 175 13.63 5.34 -7.49
N LEU A 176 13.04 5.83 -6.41
CA LEU A 176 11.65 6.28 -6.37
C LEU A 176 11.43 7.56 -7.20
N ALA A 177 12.38 8.50 -7.19
CA ALA A 177 12.35 9.67 -8.07
C ALA A 177 12.43 9.29 -9.56
N ILE A 178 13.21 8.26 -9.91
CA ILE A 178 13.28 7.73 -11.28
C ILE A 178 11.96 7.03 -11.67
N TRP A 179 11.33 6.28 -10.76
CA TRP A 179 10.06 5.61 -11.01
C TRP A 179 8.88 6.60 -11.14
N LEU A 180 8.81 7.61 -10.28
CA LEU A 180 7.85 8.72 -10.36
C LEU A 180 8.11 9.63 -11.59
N GLY A 181 9.38 9.86 -11.95
CA GLY A 181 9.75 10.62 -13.15
C GLY A 181 9.36 9.92 -14.46
N ARG A 182 9.42 8.58 -14.50
CA ARG A 182 9.15 7.80 -15.72
C ARG A 182 7.67 7.79 -16.13
N ARG A 183 6.71 7.97 -15.21
CA ARG A 183 5.28 8.13 -15.57
C ARG A 183 4.88 9.56 -15.95
N ARG A 184 5.70 10.57 -15.63
CA ARG A 184 5.46 11.97 -16.05
C ARG A 184 5.94 12.26 -17.48
N GLY A 185 6.70 11.34 -18.09
CA GLY A 185 7.21 11.44 -19.46
C GLY A 185 6.40 10.70 -20.53
N ALA A 186 5.36 9.95 -20.18
CA ALA A 186 4.52 9.18 -21.12
C ALA A 186 3.21 9.90 -21.51
N ALA A 187 3.15 11.22 -21.30
CA ALA A 187 2.12 12.10 -21.83
C ALA A 187 2.80 13.24 -22.61
N ARG A 188 3.28 12.91 -23.80
CA ARG A 188 3.59 13.88 -24.86
C ARG A 188 3.27 13.24 -26.20
#